data_AF-A0AAV7MUB5-F1
#
_entry.id   AF-A0AAV7MUB5-F1
#
_cell.length_a   1.000
_cell.length_b   1.000
_cell.length_c   1.000
_cell.angle_alpha   90.00
_cell.angle_beta   90.00
_cell.angle_gamma   90.00
#
_symmetry.space_group_name_H-M   'P 1'
#
loop_
_entity.id
_entity.type
_entity.pdbx_description
1 polymer ?
#
loop_
_entity_poly.entity_id
_entity_poly.type
_entity_poly.pdbx_seq_one_letter_code
_entity_poly.pdbx_strand_id
1 'polypeptide(L)'
;MAVRKAYPDYRLEVQRWRSSYTKVKQLLREHGSKYALLFPERLRVTYGEKNHIFPTPENAWSRLYYKRLAQPAQEVPQSESWRTPWPQCKRRPGIKVRRTKAKIKHY
;
A
#
# COMPACT_ATOMS: atom_id res chain seq x y z
N MET A 1 -0.55 -35.43 6.51
CA MET A 1 0.52 -34.43 6.62
C MET A 1 0.73 -33.78 5.26
N ALA A 2 0.58 -32.46 5.14
CA ALA A 2 0.79 -31.77 3.87
C ALA A 2 2.30 -31.61 3.61
N VAL A 3 2.81 -32.27 2.58
CA VAL A 3 4.22 -32.11 2.14
C VAL A 3 4.37 -30.70 1.58
N ARG A 4 5.06 -29.83 2.30
CA ARG A 4 5.50 -28.52 1.78
C ARG A 4 6.49 -28.79 0.66
N LYS A 5 6.07 -28.61 -0.59
CA LYS A 5 6.97 -28.63 -1.76
C LYS A 5 7.94 -27.46 -1.66
N ALA A 6 9.05 -27.65 -0.95
CA ALA A 6 10.17 -26.74 -0.97
C ALA A 6 10.99 -27.08 -2.22
N TYR A 7 10.97 -26.18 -3.21
CA TYR A 7 11.88 -26.25 -4.34
C TYR A 7 13.15 -25.52 -3.91
N PRO A 8 14.26 -26.22 -3.60
CA PRO A 8 15.51 -25.53 -3.30
C PRO A 8 15.91 -24.74 -4.55
N ASP A 9 16.08 -23.42 -4.40
CA ASP A 9 16.65 -22.59 -5.45
C ASP A 9 18.14 -22.92 -5.55
N TYR A 10 18.47 -23.98 -6.29
CA TYR A 10 19.80 -24.60 -6.34
C TYR A 10 20.87 -23.73 -7.03
N ARG A 11 20.51 -22.57 -7.58
CA ARG A 11 21.43 -21.64 -8.23
C ARG A 11 21.51 -20.33 -7.44
N LEU A 12 22.73 -19.98 -7.05
CA LEU A 12 23.05 -18.72 -6.36
C LEU A 12 22.55 -17.49 -7.14
N GLU A 13 22.59 -17.57 -8.48
CA GLU A 13 22.07 -16.54 -9.40
C GLU A 13 20.58 -16.29 -9.19
N VAL A 14 19.76 -17.35 -9.18
CA VAL A 14 18.30 -17.27 -8.98
C VAL A 14 17.99 -16.61 -7.64
N GLN A 15 18.74 -16.95 -6.59
CA GLN A 15 18.58 -16.35 -5.26
C GLN A 15 18.93 -14.85 -5.26
N ARG A 16 20.01 -14.45 -5.94
CA ARG A 16 20.37 -13.04 -6.14
C ARG A 16 19.29 -12.29 -6.89
N TRP A 17 18.77 -12.84 -7.98
CA TRP A 17 17.65 -12.26 -8.73
C TRP A 17 16.40 -12.10 -7.85
N ARG A 18 16.03 -13.09 -7.03
CA ARG A 18 14.90 -12.98 -6.10
C ARG A 18 15.08 -11.92 -5.01
N SER A 19 16.33 -11.73 -4.59
CA SER A 19 16.70 -10.68 -3.64
C SER A 19 16.54 -9.28 -4.25
N SER A 20 16.80 -9.12 -5.56
CA SER A 20 16.63 -7.84 -6.26
C SER A 20 15.18 -7.33 -6.23
N TYR A 21 14.19 -8.24 -6.22
CA TYR A 21 12.77 -7.89 -6.14
C TYR A 21 12.32 -7.40 -4.74
N THR A 22 13.20 -7.34 -3.74
CA THR A 22 12.80 -6.98 -2.36
C THR A 22 12.15 -5.61 -2.26
N LYS A 23 12.73 -4.59 -2.91
CA LYS A 23 12.15 -3.23 -2.95
C LYS A 23 10.79 -3.21 -3.65
N VAL A 24 10.66 -3.94 -4.77
CA VAL A 24 9.41 -4.07 -5.52
C VAL A 24 8.32 -4.76 -4.68
N LYS A 25 8.66 -5.83 -3.96
CA LYS A 25 7.74 -6.55 -3.06
C LYS A 25 7.27 -5.66 -1.93
N GLN A 26 8.16 -4.85 -1.36
CA GLN A 26 7.79 -3.90 -0.30
C GLN A 26 6.75 -2.89 -0.81
N LEU A 27 6.99 -2.27 -1.96
CA LEU A 27 6.01 -1.37 -2.56
C LEU A 27 4.67 -2.06 -2.83
N LEU A 28 4.68 -3.29 -3.35
CA LEU A 28 3.45 -4.03 -3.63
C LEU A 28 2.66 -4.35 -2.35
N ARG A 29 3.35 -4.59 -1.23
CA ARG A 29 2.73 -4.77 0.09
C ARG A 29 2.08 -3.49 0.58
N GLU A 30 2.77 -2.35 0.46
CA GLU A 30 2.22 -1.04 0.83
C GLU A 30 0.97 -0.69 0.01
N HIS A 31 0.96 -1.04 -1.27
CA HIS A 31 -0.19 -0.86 -2.16
C HIS A 31 -1.30 -1.91 -1.99
N GLY A 32 -1.13 -2.91 -1.11
CA GLY A 32 -2.12 -3.99 -0.92
C GLY A 32 -2.34 -4.87 -2.15
N SER A 33 -1.43 -4.85 -3.13
CA SER A 33 -1.56 -5.61 -4.37
C SER A 33 -1.11 -7.06 -4.17
N LYS A 34 -1.89 -8.02 -4.69
CA LYS A 34 -1.52 -9.44 -4.64
C LYS A 34 -0.37 -9.70 -5.61
N TYR A 35 0.66 -10.40 -5.14
CA TYR A 35 1.80 -10.77 -5.98
C TYR A 35 2.29 -12.19 -5.66
N ALA A 36 2.87 -12.84 -6.66
CA ALA A 36 3.48 -14.16 -6.54
C ALA A 36 4.79 -14.17 -7.32
N LEU A 37 5.82 -14.81 -6.75
CA LEU A 37 7.09 -14.98 -7.43
C LEU A 37 7.10 -16.37 -8.09
N LEU A 38 7.17 -16.39 -9.42
CA LEU A 38 7.17 -17.59 -10.24
C LEU A 38 8.62 -18.04 -10.45
N PHE A 39 8.84 -19.36 -10.35
CA PHE A 39 10.13 -19.96 -10.71
C PHE A 39 10.39 -19.77 -12.22
N PRO A 40 11.63 -19.46 -12.64
CA PRO A 40 12.80 -19.22 -11.80
C PRO A 40 12.79 -17.84 -11.10
N GLU A 41 12.50 -16.76 -11.82
CA GLU A 41 12.78 -15.37 -11.38
C GLU A 41 11.73 -14.34 -11.87
N ARG A 42 10.49 -14.76 -12.14
CA ARG A 42 9.47 -13.86 -12.71
C ARG A 42 8.52 -13.36 -11.63
N LEU A 43 8.21 -12.06 -11.62
CA LEU A 43 7.24 -11.50 -10.69
C LEU A 43 5.86 -11.41 -11.35
N ARG A 44 4.88 -12.12 -10.80
CA ARG A 44 3.47 -11.97 -11.17
C ARG A 44 2.80 -11.00 -10.19
N VAL A 45 2.19 -9.96 -10.73
CA VAL A 45 1.37 -9.02 -9.94
C VAL A 45 -0.05 -9.03 -10.47
N THR A 46 -1.00 -9.15 -9.56
CA THR A 46 -2.43 -9.13 -9.87
C THR A 46 -2.97 -7.75 -9.53
N TYR A 47 -3.44 -7.03 -10.54
CA TYR A 47 -4.15 -5.76 -10.37
C TYR A 47 -5.60 -5.95 -10.81
N GLY A 48 -6.53 -5.92 -9.86
CA GLY A 48 -7.93 -6.28 -10.12
C GLY A 48 -8.00 -7.70 -10.66
N GLU A 49 -8.50 -7.84 -11.89
CA GLU A 49 -8.67 -9.13 -12.59
C GLU A 49 -7.49 -9.47 -13.53
N LYS A 50 -6.57 -8.55 -13.78
CA LYS A 50 -5.48 -8.74 -14.74
C LYS A 50 -4.20 -9.16 -14.03
N ASN A 51 -3.61 -10.24 -14.54
CA ASN A 51 -2.30 -10.72 -14.11
C ASN A 51 -1.23 -10.17 -15.05
N HIS A 52 -0.26 -9.45 -14.49
CA HIS A 52 0.91 -8.97 -15.21
C HIS A 52 2.13 -9.76 -14.76
N ILE A 53 2.91 -10.25 -15.72
CA ILE A 53 4.15 -10.98 -15.47
C ILE A 53 5.32 -10.09 -15.88
N PHE A 54 6.24 -9.87 -14.95
CA PHE A 54 7.44 -9.08 -15.15
C PHE A 54 8.66 -10.01 -15.11
N PRO A 55 9.48 -10.02 -16.18
CA PRO A 55 10.69 -10.83 -16.22
C PRO A 55 11.86 -10.21 -15.45
N THR A 56 11.89 -8.88 -15.29
CA THR A 56 12.98 -8.15 -14.63
C THR A 56 12.46 -7.21 -13.55
N PRO A 57 13.25 -6.95 -12.49
CA PRO A 57 12.90 -6.03 -11.41
C PRO A 57 12.75 -4.59 -11.90
N GLU A 58 13.58 -4.17 -12.85
CA GLU A 58 13.55 -2.82 -13.43
C GLU A 58 12.26 -2.55 -14.21
N ASN A 59 11.80 -3.52 -15.01
CA ASN A 59 10.54 -3.43 -15.73
C ASN A 59 9.34 -3.41 -14.77
N ALA A 60 9.40 -4.19 -13.68
CA ALA A 60 8.39 -4.13 -12.64
C ALA A 60 8.37 -2.75 -11.95
N TRP A 61 9.55 -2.21 -11.62
CA TRP A 61 9.69 -0.91 -10.96
C TRP A 61 9.21 0.24 -11.82
N SER A 62 9.62 0.32 -13.09
CA SER A 62 9.18 1.36 -14.01
C SER A 62 7.66 1.33 -14.18
N ARG A 63 7.07 0.16 -14.40
CA ARG A 63 5.62 0.01 -14.57
C ARG A 63 4.82 0.37 -13.32
N LEU A 64 5.33 0.00 -12.14
CA LEU A 64 4.75 0.38 -10.85
C LEU A 64 4.84 1.88 -10.59
N TYR A 65 5.99 2.47 -10.90
CA TYR A 65 6.23 3.90 -10.77
C TYR A 65 5.26 4.71 -11.63
N TYR A 66 5.11 4.33 -12.91
CA TYR A 66 4.13 4.99 -13.79
C TYR A 66 2.69 4.79 -13.32
N LYS A 67 2.29 3.62 -12.78
CA LYS A 67 0.95 3.44 -12.21
C LYS A 67 0.69 4.29 -10.98
N ARG A 68 1.69 4.45 -10.10
CA ARG A 68 1.61 5.35 -8.94
C ARG A 68 1.43 6.81 -9.37
N LEU A 69 2.14 7.23 -10.43
CA LEU A 69 2.01 8.57 -10.99
C LEU A 69 0.73 8.77 -11.83
N ALA A 70 0.20 7.72 -12.44
CA ALA A 70 -1.00 7.75 -13.29
C ALA A 70 -2.32 7.63 -12.53
N GLN A 71 -2.28 7.56 -11.19
CA GLN A 71 -3.45 7.82 -10.34
C GLN A 71 -3.28 9.13 -9.56
N PRO A 72 -3.24 10.32 -10.20
CA PRO A 72 -3.80 11.50 -9.58
C PRO A 72 -5.32 11.41 -9.73
N ALA A 73 -6.02 11.22 -8.62
CA ALA A 73 -7.48 11.29 -8.51
C ALA A 73 -8.26 10.26 -9.37
N GLN A 74 -8.54 9.09 -8.80
CA GLN A 74 -9.83 8.48 -9.13
C GLN A 74 -10.90 9.39 -8.52
N GLU A 75 -11.60 10.08 -9.41
CA GLU A 75 -12.82 10.82 -9.15
C GLU A 75 -13.76 9.95 -8.31
N VAL A 76 -14.23 10.51 -7.19
CA VAL A 76 -15.39 10.00 -6.47
C VAL A 76 -16.49 9.79 -7.51
N PRO A 77 -17.13 8.60 -7.61
CA PRO A 77 -18.30 8.46 -8.47
C PRO A 77 -19.34 9.50 -8.04
N GLN A 78 -19.55 10.56 -8.83
CA GLN A 78 -20.53 11.60 -8.51
C GLN A 78 -21.96 11.04 -8.40
N SER A 79 -22.19 9.83 -8.92
CA SER A 79 -23.50 9.17 -8.94
C SER A 79 -24.01 8.74 -7.55
N GLU A 80 -23.20 8.76 -6.50
CA GLU A 80 -23.65 8.47 -5.11
C GLU A 80 -23.52 9.66 -4.14
N SER A 81 -23.34 10.88 -4.66
CA SER A 81 -23.26 12.10 -3.84
C SER A 81 -24.58 12.55 -3.20
N TRP A 82 -25.71 11.93 -3.53
CA TRP A 82 -27.03 12.28 -2.98
C TRP A 82 -27.55 11.31 -1.90
N ARG A 83 -26.79 10.26 -1.54
CA ARG A 83 -27.17 9.28 -0.49
C ARG A 83 -26.32 9.31 0.78
N THR A 84 -25.49 10.32 1.00
CA THR A 84 -25.02 10.58 2.37
C THR A 84 -25.92 11.64 2.99
N PRO A 85 -26.76 11.29 3.99
CA PRO A 85 -27.26 12.31 4.89
C PRO A 85 -26.03 12.98 5.49
N TRP A 86 -26.00 14.31 5.43
CA TRP A 86 -25.00 15.17 6.05
C TRP A 86 -24.47 14.53 7.33
N PRO A 87 -23.14 14.44 7.56
CA PRO A 87 -22.66 14.08 8.87
C PRO A 87 -23.27 15.09 9.82
N GLN A 88 -24.25 14.65 10.61
CA GLN A 88 -24.93 15.43 11.62
C GLN A 88 -23.83 16.20 12.31
N CYS A 89 -23.89 17.52 12.19
CA CYS A 89 -22.98 18.42 12.84
C CYS A 89 -23.04 18.11 14.33
N LYS A 90 -22.13 17.23 14.80
CA LYS A 90 -21.97 16.94 16.20
C LYS A 90 -21.48 18.25 16.78
N ARG A 91 -22.42 19.02 17.35
CA ARG A 91 -22.14 20.17 18.21
C ARG A 91 -20.99 19.74 19.11
N ARG A 92 -19.78 20.27 18.89
CA ARG A 92 -18.67 20.06 19.82
C ARG A 92 -19.17 20.55 21.18
N PRO A 93 -19.31 19.69 22.20
CA PRO A 93 -19.66 20.18 23.52
C PRO A 93 -18.57 21.17 23.94
N GLY A 94 -19.02 22.36 24.36
CA GLY A 94 -18.19 23.53 24.56
C GLY A 94 -16.95 23.24 25.38
N ILE A 95 -15.79 23.63 24.84
CA ILE A 95 -14.56 23.73 25.61
C ILE A 95 -14.78 24.84 26.65
N LYS A 96 -15.07 24.46 27.90
CA LYS A 96 -15.09 25.40 29.03
C LYS A 96 -13.65 25.81 29.32
N VAL A 97 -13.25 26.99 28.87
CA VAL A 97 -11.98 27.61 29.24
C VAL A 97 -12.08 27.98 30.72
N ARG A 98 -11.44 27.22 31.62
CA ARG A 98 -11.28 27.62 33.02
C ARG A 98 -10.21 28.71 33.08
N ARG A 99 -10.63 29.94 33.32
CA ARG A 99 -9.75 31.08 33.61
C ARG A 99 -9.09 30.85 34.97
N THR A 100 -7.93 30.21 35.02
CA THR A 100 -7.14 30.13 36.25
C THR A 100 -6.49 31.48 36.47
N LYS A 101 -6.92 32.19 37.52
CA LYS A 101 -6.28 33.41 37.99
C LYS A 101 -4.94 33.03 38.61
N ALA A 102 -3.84 33.42 37.96
CA ALA A 102 -2.50 33.33 38.55
C ALA A 102 -2.46 34.19 39.83
N LYS A 103 -1.93 33.64 40.91
CA LYS A 103 -1.59 34.41 42.11
C LYS A 103 -0.07 34.31 42.27
N ILE A 104 0.61 35.32 41.74
CA ILE A 104 2.03 35.57 41.96
C ILE A 104 2.20 35.88 43.46
N LYS A 105 3.03 35.11 44.16
CA LYS A 105 3.49 35.44 45.51
C LYS A 105 4.95 35.88 45.39
N HIS A 106 5.19 37.13 45.75
CA HIS A 106 6.52 37.64 46.07
C HIS A 106 6.88 37.18 47.48
N TYR A 107 8.06 36.55 47.61
CA TYR A 107 8.84 36.46 48.82
C TYR A 107 10.31 36.59 48.42
#